data_AF-A0A0R3QUA5-F1
#
_entry.id   AF-A0A0R3QUA5-F1
#
_cell.length_a   1.000
_cell.length_b   1.000
_cell.length_c   1.000
_cell.angle_alpha   90.00
_cell.angle_beta   90.00
_cell.angle_gamma   90.00
#
_symmetry.space_group_name_H-M   'P 1'
#
loop_
_entity.id
_entity.type
_entity.pdbx_description
1 polymer ?
#
loop_
_entity_poly.entity_id
_entity_poly.type
_entity_poly.pdbx_seq_one_letter_code
_entity_poly.pdbx_strand_id
1 'polypeptide(L)' 'MSSLQLSSIMIRIRNRGEIELIFLFCFKQQNLFNFQLRVLSFSFC' A
#
# COMPACT_ATOMS: atom_id res chain seq x y z
N MET A 1 -16.72 -10.20 8.22
CA MET A 1 -16.10 -9.08 7.47
C MET A 1 -14.62 -9.05 7.81
N SER A 2 -13.75 -9.36 6.85
CA SER A 2 -12.30 -9.22 7.02
C SER A 2 -11.92 -7.73 6.95
N SER A 3 -11.25 -7.22 7.99
CA SER A 3 -10.75 -5.85 8.01
C SER A 3 -9.53 -5.69 7.10
N LEU A 4 -9.53 -4.63 6.29
CA LEU A 4 -8.38 -4.23 5.48
C LEU A 4 -7.42 -3.47 6.41
N GLN A 5 -6.30 -4.08 6.78
CA GLN A 5 -5.29 -3.44 7.63
C GLN A 5 -4.25 -2.73 6.76
N LEU A 6 -4.14 -1.41 6.95
CA LEU A 6 -3.01 -0.66 6.42
C LEU A 6 -1.74 -1.14 7.12
N SER A 7 -0.74 -1.56 6.34
CA SER A 7 0.51 -2.13 6.87
C SER A 7 1.62 -1.10 6.93
N SER A 8 1.81 -0.35 5.85
CA SER A 8 2.86 0.67 5.81
C SER A 8 2.55 1.74 4.77
N ILE A 9 3.06 2.94 5.03
CA ILE A 9 3.07 4.06 4.10
C ILE A 9 4.53 4.38 3.77
N MET A 10 4.85 4.55 2.50
CA MET A 10 6.16 4.94 2.01
C MET A 10 6.03 6.24 1.22
N ILE A 11 6.91 7.19 1.48
CA ILE A 11 7.03 8.42 0.71
C ILE A 11 8.31 8.32 -0.11
N ARG A 12 8.21 8.51 -1.42
CA ARG A 12 9.34 8.53 -2.34
C ARG A 12 9.40 9.87 -3.05
N ILE A 13 10.51 10.58 -2.88
CA ILE A 13 10.80 11.81 -3.62
C ILE A 13 11.54 11.42 -4.89
N ARG A 14 11.03 11.80 -6.06
CA ARG A 14 11.70 11.56 -7.34
C ARG A 14 12.56 12.76 -7.74
N ASN A 15 13.52 12.53 -8.64
CA ASN A 15 14.56 13.48 -9.05
C ASN A 15 14.06 14.80 -9.70
N ARG A 16 12.76 15.02 -9.83
CA ARG A 16 12.16 16.26 -10.36
C ARG A 16 11.31 17.03 -9.33
N GLY A 17 11.37 16.65 -8.05
CA GLY A 17 10.52 17.23 -7.02
C GLY A 17 9.13 16.58 -6.91
N GLU A 18 8.81 15.64 -7.80
CA GLU A 18 7.62 14.80 -7.68
C GLU A 18 7.64 14.01 -6.37
N ILE A 19 6.52 14.03 -5.66
CA ILE A 19 6.31 13.29 -4.41
C ILE A 19 5.36 12.13 -4.69
N GLU A 20 5.82 10.91 -4.43
CA GLU A 20 5.04 9.70 -4.59
C GLU A 20 4.69 9.10 -3.21
N LEU A 21 3.39 9.03 -2.90
CA LEU A 21 2.86 8.37 -1.70
C LEU A 21 2.44 6.95 -2.06
N ILE A 22 3.01 5.96 -1.38
CA ILE A 22 2.77 4.53 -1.62
C ILE A 22 2.17 3.94 -0.35
N PHE A 23 0.97 3.37 -0.45
CA PHE A 23 0.26 2.70 0.63
C PHE A 23 0.27 1.18 0.40
N LEU A 24 0.72 0.44 1.40
CA LEU A 24 0.77 -1.01 1.41
C LEU A 24 -0.29 -1.55 2.38
N PHE A 25 -1.16 -2.40 1.86
CA PHE A 25 -2.21 -3.07 2.63
C PHE A 25 -1.97 -4.57 2.61
N CYS A 26 -1.84 -5.18 3.78
CA CYS A 26 -1.75 -6.61 3.95
C CYS A 26 -3.01 -7.08 4.66
N PHE A 27 -3.68 -8.09 4.11
CA PHE A 27 -4.78 -8.73 4.81
C PHE A 27 -4.71 -10.25 4.67
N LYS A 28 -5.12 -10.91 5.75
CA LYS A 28 -5.27 -12.36 5.81
C LYS A 28 -6.67 -12.70 5.31
N GLN A 29 -6.76 -13.41 4.19
CA GLN A 29 -8.04 -13.84 3.66
C GLN A 29 -8.58 -14.96 4.56
N GLN A 30 -9.74 -14.76 5.20
CA GLN A 30 -10.25 -15.67 6.24
C GLN A 30 -10.43 -17.13 5.79
N ASN A 31 -10.53 -17.38 4.48
CA ASN A 31 -10.85 -18.69 3.92
C ASN A 31 -9.66 -19.43 3.27
N LEU A 32 -8.48 -18.82 3.16
CA LEU A 32 -7.30 -19.42 2.54
C LEU A 32 -6.08 -18.98 3.37
N PHE A 33 -5.08 -19.85 3.53
CA PHE A 33 -3.75 -19.48 4.07
C PHE A 33 -2.98 -18.47 3.17
N ASN A 34 -3.68 -17.73 2.32
CA ASN A 34 -3.15 -16.71 1.44
C ASN A 34 -3.15 -15.34 2.13
N PHE A 35 -1.96 -14.76 2.22
CA PHE A 35 -1.76 -13.34 2.47
C PHE A 35 -1.85 -12.60 1.14
N GLN A 36 -2.71 -11.59 1.06
CA GLN A 36 -2.76 -10.70 -0.11
C GLN A 36 -2.17 -9.34 0.27
N LEU A 37 -1.21 -8.90 -0.54
CA LEU A 37 -0.64 -7.56 -0.47
C LEU A 37 -1.25 -6.70 -1.58
N ARG A 38 -1.81 -5.55 -1.23
CA ARG A 38 -2.27 -4.53 -2.18
C ARG A 38 -1.42 -3.29 -2.05
N VAL A 39 -1.04 -2.72 -3.19
CA VAL A 39 -0.26 -1.49 -3.27
C VAL A 39 -1.10 -0.42 -3.96
N LEU A 40 -1.19 0.76 -3.35
CA LEU A 40 -1.80 1.96 -3.94
C LEU A 40 -0.73 3.05 -4.00
N SER A 41 -0.56 3.71 -5.14
CA SER A 41 0.44 4.76 -5.34
C SER A 41 -0.19 6.03 -5.88
N PHE A 42 0.11 7.16 -5.26
CA PHE A 42 -0.31 8.51 -5.68
C PHE A 42 0.92 9.34 -6.00
N SER A 43 0.98 9.94 -7.18
CA SER A 43 2.07 10.81 -7.63
C SER A 43 1.60 12.26 -7.72
N PHE A 44 2.30 13.16 -7.03
CA PHE A 44 2.12 14.62 -7.12
C PHE A 44 3.31 15.21 -7.89
N CYS A 45 3.03 16.06 -8.87
CA CYS A 45 4.02 16.81 -9.65
C CYS A 45 4.14 18.25 -9.13
#